data_AF-A0A392MUV1-F1
#
_entry.id   AF-A0A392MUV1-F1
#
_cell.length_a   1.000
_cell.length_b   1.000
_cell.length_c   1.000
_cell.angle_alpha   90.00
_cell.angle_beta   90.00
_cell.angle_gamma   90.00
#
_symmetry.space_group_name_H-M   'P 1'
#
loop_
_entity.id
_entity.type
_entity.pdbx_description
1 polymer ?
#
loop_
_entity_poly.entity_id
_entity_poly.type
_entity_poly.pdbx_seq_one_letter_code
_entity_poly.pdbx_strand_id
1 'polypeptide(L)'
;MLTGSIPNSIQGLKRLDYMFLTNNSLSGPIQDWILNFKVNIDLSYNNFTKSSATSCQQLNLNLASSQSSSSVTSPSTFCLKRNLPCAGKPQYNSLFINCGGPQGDYDGNHYFGDLQKDHVSNFVLRNEGQWAYSSTGVYMGNVNADYTASNTYSLNINGSEYYNTARLSPMSLKYYGLCMEKGNYKVNLHFAEIMFSDDKSFSSLGRRIFDVSIQ
;
A
#
# COMPACT_ATOMS: atom_id res chain seq x y z
N MET A 1 -13.86 10.07 -11.49
CA MET A 1 -12.72 10.57 -10.71
C MET A 1 -13.17 11.82 -9.96
N LEU A 2 -12.98 11.87 -8.63
CA LEU A 2 -13.41 13.01 -7.81
C LEU A 2 -12.41 14.16 -7.88
N THR A 3 -12.91 15.40 -7.76
CA THR A 3 -12.13 16.64 -7.78
C THR A 3 -12.61 17.62 -6.70
N GLY A 4 -11.85 18.69 -6.47
CA GLY A 4 -12.17 19.71 -5.48
C GLY A 4 -11.69 19.36 -4.07
N SER A 5 -12.09 20.17 -3.09
CA SER A 5 -11.66 20.02 -1.70
C SER A 5 -12.59 19.12 -0.89
N ILE A 6 -12.03 18.48 0.14
CA ILE A 6 -12.81 17.71 1.12
C ILE A 6 -13.70 18.71 1.90
N PRO A 7 -15.02 18.55 1.93
CA PRO A 7 -15.89 19.47 2.67
C PRO A 7 -15.74 19.34 4.19
N ASN A 8 -15.73 20.47 4.92
CA ASN A 8 -15.68 20.49 6.39
C ASN A 8 -16.88 19.80 7.05
N SER A 9 -18.01 19.65 6.34
CA SER A 9 -19.21 18.98 6.88
C SER A 9 -18.95 17.52 7.25
N ILE A 10 -17.94 16.87 6.66
CA ILE A 10 -17.56 15.49 6.99
C ILE A 10 -17.10 15.36 8.45
N GLN A 11 -16.51 16.40 9.03
CA GLN A 11 -16.10 16.41 10.44
C GLN A 11 -17.28 16.12 11.39
N GLY A 12 -18.51 16.48 11.00
CA GLY A 12 -19.71 16.26 11.78
C GLY A 12 -20.25 14.82 11.76
N LEU A 13 -19.70 13.93 10.93
CA LEU A 13 -20.16 12.55 10.79
C LEU A 13 -19.67 11.68 11.97
N LYS A 14 -20.49 11.60 13.02
CA LYS A 14 -20.17 10.87 14.27
C LYS A 14 -20.05 9.35 14.14
N ARG A 15 -20.46 8.77 13.00
CA ARG A 15 -20.48 7.32 12.75
C ARG A 15 -19.64 6.94 11.53
N LEU A 16 -18.64 7.75 11.19
CA LEU A 16 -17.73 7.45 10.09
C LEU A 16 -16.70 6.43 10.58
N ASP A 17 -16.69 5.24 9.99
CA ASP A 17 -15.71 4.19 10.34
C ASP A 17 -14.50 4.21 9.38
N TYR A 18 -14.76 4.52 8.11
CA TYR A 18 -13.77 4.49 7.02
C TYR A 18 -14.03 5.62 6.02
N MET A 19 -12.97 6.22 5.49
CA MET A 19 -13.05 7.15 4.36
C MET A 19 -11.90 6.89 3.38
N PHE A 20 -12.20 6.15 2.30
CA PHE A 20 -11.23 5.84 1.26
C PHE A 20 -11.46 6.75 0.05
N LEU A 21 -10.58 7.73 -0.12
CA LEU A 21 -10.56 8.66 -1.24
C LEU A 21 -9.27 8.52 -2.07
N THR A 22 -8.58 7.38 -1.91
CA THR A 22 -7.37 7.04 -2.64
C THR A 22 -7.58 7.15 -4.16
N ASN A 23 -6.55 7.56 -4.89
CA ASN A 23 -6.51 7.56 -6.35
C ASN A 23 -7.60 8.44 -7.02
N ASN A 24 -7.74 9.67 -6.53
CA ASN A 24 -8.63 10.69 -7.08
C ASN A 24 -7.83 11.93 -7.53
N SER A 25 -8.53 12.99 -7.92
CA SER A 25 -7.95 14.30 -8.27
C SER A 25 -8.39 15.39 -7.29
N LEU A 26 -8.56 15.03 -6.01
CA LEU A 26 -8.91 15.99 -4.96
C LEU A 26 -7.78 17.01 -4.76
N SER A 27 -8.15 18.24 -4.41
CA SER A 27 -7.26 19.39 -4.34
C SER A 27 -7.64 20.35 -3.21
N GLY A 28 -6.85 21.39 -2.99
CA GLY A 28 -7.03 22.30 -1.85
C GLY A 28 -6.38 21.76 -0.57
N PRO A 29 -6.77 22.26 0.62
CA PRO A 29 -6.12 21.89 1.87
C PRO A 29 -6.62 20.54 2.42
N ILE A 30 -5.70 19.73 2.95
CA ILE A 30 -6.03 18.70 3.94
C ILE A 30 -6.27 19.41 5.27
N GLN A 31 -7.50 19.35 5.77
CA GLN A 31 -7.90 20.04 7.00
C GLN A 31 -7.35 19.33 8.25
N ASP A 32 -6.98 20.09 9.28
CA ASP A 32 -6.34 19.56 10.50
C ASP A 32 -7.20 18.51 11.24
N TRP A 33 -8.52 18.59 11.12
CA TRP A 33 -9.41 17.60 11.74
C TRP A 33 -9.20 16.20 11.15
N ILE A 34 -8.79 16.09 9.88
CA ILE A 34 -8.50 14.81 9.21
C ILE A 34 -7.27 14.17 9.84
N LEU A 35 -6.24 14.97 10.12
CA LEU A 35 -4.96 14.50 10.67
C LEU A 35 -5.10 13.94 12.09
N ASN A 36 -6.14 14.38 12.81
CA ASN A 36 -6.44 13.97 14.17
C ASN A 36 -7.65 13.04 14.27
N PHE A 37 -8.25 12.67 13.14
CA PHE A 37 -9.43 11.84 13.10
C PHE A 37 -9.05 10.37 13.39
N LYS A 38 -9.63 9.78 14.44
CA LYS A 38 -9.27 8.42 14.90
C LYS A 38 -10.02 7.33 14.13
N VAL A 39 -10.07 7.43 12.81
CA VAL A 39 -10.72 6.46 11.92
C VAL A 39 -9.78 6.16 10.75
N ASN A 40 -10.07 5.10 10.00
CA ASN A 40 -9.24 4.74 8.85
C ASN A 40 -9.56 5.66 7.66
N ILE A 41 -8.57 6.46 7.27
CA ILE A 41 -8.72 7.40 6.16
C ILE A 41 -7.60 7.14 5.15
N ASP A 42 -7.94 7.09 3.88
CA ASP A 42 -6.94 7.03 2.82
C ASP A 42 -7.14 8.21 1.86
N LEU A 43 -6.16 9.12 1.86
CA LEU A 43 -6.09 10.25 0.93
C LEU A 43 -4.94 10.12 -0.07
N SER A 44 -4.31 8.94 -0.15
CA SER A 44 -3.16 8.70 -1.03
C SER A 44 -3.50 8.95 -2.49
N TYR A 45 -2.51 9.31 -3.29
CA TYR A 45 -2.65 9.54 -4.73
C TYR A 45 -3.73 10.57 -5.10
N ASN A 46 -3.63 11.76 -4.51
CA ASN A 46 -4.45 12.93 -4.81
C ASN A 46 -3.56 14.12 -5.19
N ASN A 47 -4.11 15.33 -5.19
CA ASN A 47 -3.42 16.56 -5.59
C ASN A 47 -3.65 17.71 -4.60
N PHE A 48 -3.63 17.41 -3.29
CA PHE A 48 -3.80 18.42 -2.25
C PHE A 48 -2.66 19.45 -2.31
N THR A 49 -2.99 20.71 -2.06
CA THR A 49 -2.07 21.84 -2.24
C THR A 49 -1.55 22.41 -0.93
N LYS A 50 -2.16 22.05 0.21
CA LYS A 50 -1.75 22.46 1.56
C LYS A 50 -2.03 21.35 2.56
N SER A 51 -1.15 21.16 3.54
CA SER A 51 -1.37 20.26 4.67
C SER A 51 -0.37 20.59 5.79
N SER A 52 -0.78 20.38 7.03
CA SER A 52 0.10 20.42 8.21
C SER A 52 0.70 19.03 8.53
N ALA A 53 0.42 18.01 7.72
CA ALA A 53 0.95 16.66 7.91
C ALA A 53 2.48 16.61 7.84
N THR A 54 3.08 15.95 8.84
CA THR A 54 4.53 15.78 8.97
C THR A 54 5.01 14.37 8.65
N SER A 55 4.09 13.46 8.32
CA SER A 55 4.35 12.06 7.96
C SER A 55 3.39 11.61 6.86
N CYS A 56 3.81 10.59 6.10
CA CYS A 56 3.00 9.97 5.05
C CYS A 56 2.04 8.91 5.58
N GLN A 57 2.30 8.43 6.79
CA GLN A 57 1.37 7.64 7.59
C GLN A 57 1.25 8.30 8.96
N GLN A 58 0.04 8.65 9.35
CA GLN A 58 -0.24 9.23 10.66
C GLN A 58 -1.44 8.51 11.28
N LEU A 59 -1.20 7.75 12.36
CA LEU A 59 -2.23 6.87 12.93
C LEU A 59 -2.80 5.93 11.85
N ASN A 60 -4.09 6.05 11.55
CA ASN A 60 -4.82 5.28 10.54
C ASN A 60 -5.06 6.09 9.25
N LEU A 61 -4.26 7.14 9.02
CA LEU A 61 -4.35 8.01 7.87
C LEU A 61 -3.18 7.78 6.91
N ASN A 62 -3.50 7.32 5.70
CA ASN A 62 -2.56 7.18 4.59
C ASN A 62 -2.54 8.45 3.72
N LEU A 63 -1.37 9.06 3.60
CA LEU A 63 -1.11 10.29 2.84
C LEU A 63 -0.07 10.09 1.72
N ALA A 64 0.25 8.84 1.35
CA ALA A 64 1.24 8.56 0.32
C ALA A 64 0.90 9.26 -1.01
N SER A 65 1.80 10.08 -1.54
CA SER A 65 1.61 10.83 -2.78
C SER A 65 0.28 11.61 -2.80
N SER A 66 -0.17 12.11 -1.65
CA SER A 66 -1.43 12.84 -1.52
C SER A 66 -1.33 14.29 -2.00
N GLN A 67 -0.13 14.86 -2.03
CA GLN A 67 0.08 16.28 -2.26
C GLN A 67 0.72 16.59 -3.63
N SER A 68 0.36 17.73 -4.20
CA SER A 68 0.99 18.28 -5.40
C SER A 68 2.50 18.49 -5.18
N SER A 69 3.31 18.32 -6.23
CA SER A 69 4.78 18.40 -6.10
C SER A 69 5.29 19.76 -5.60
N SER A 70 4.54 20.83 -5.81
CA SER A 70 4.88 22.19 -5.38
C SER A 70 4.58 22.49 -3.90
N SER A 71 3.78 21.66 -3.21
CA SER A 71 3.37 21.94 -1.83
C SER A 71 4.28 21.35 -0.77
N VAL A 72 5.16 20.42 -1.12
CA VAL A 72 6.08 19.77 -0.18
C VAL A 72 7.50 20.26 -0.43
N THR A 73 8.13 20.85 0.57
CA THR A 73 9.49 21.39 0.46
C THR A 73 10.51 20.61 1.28
N SER A 74 10.08 19.83 2.29
CA SER A 74 10.98 19.08 3.17
C SER A 74 11.33 17.67 2.64
N PRO A 75 12.63 17.28 2.64
CA PRO A 75 13.06 15.92 2.34
C PRO A 75 12.44 14.86 3.27
N SER A 76 12.19 15.18 4.54
CA SER A 76 11.61 14.23 5.51
C SER A 76 10.17 13.83 5.21
N THR A 77 9.49 14.57 4.32
CA THR A 77 8.10 14.34 3.93
C THR A 77 7.97 14.03 2.43
N PHE A 78 9.05 13.57 1.80
CA PHE A 78 9.10 13.32 0.37
C PHE A 78 7.96 12.41 -0.12
N CYS A 79 7.55 11.43 0.70
CA CYS A 79 6.49 10.48 0.34
C CYS A 79 5.10 11.13 0.29
N LEU A 80 4.92 12.37 0.77
CA LEU A 80 3.68 13.14 0.56
C LEU A 80 3.61 13.67 -0.88
N LYS A 81 4.76 13.90 -1.53
CA LYS A 81 4.81 14.40 -2.90
C LYS A 81 4.22 13.40 -3.87
N ARG A 82 3.47 13.94 -4.83
CA ARG A 82 2.97 13.20 -5.97
C ARG A 82 4.08 12.39 -6.63
N ASN A 83 3.77 11.13 -6.94
CA ASN A 83 4.67 10.13 -7.53
C ASN A 83 5.78 9.61 -6.62
N LEU A 84 5.78 9.94 -5.32
CA LEU A 84 6.76 9.47 -4.33
C LEU A 84 8.23 9.56 -4.85
N PRO A 85 8.72 10.76 -5.18
CA PRO A 85 10.06 10.92 -5.72
C PRO A 85 11.13 10.40 -4.74
N CYS A 86 12.26 9.93 -5.26
CA CYS A 86 13.40 9.57 -4.42
C CYS A 86 13.81 10.75 -3.51
N ALA A 87 13.94 10.48 -2.21
CA ALA A 87 14.35 11.49 -1.22
C ALA A 87 15.83 11.88 -1.32
N GLY A 88 16.65 10.97 -1.85
CA GLY A 88 18.10 11.10 -1.97
C GLY A 88 18.59 10.98 -3.40
N LYS A 89 19.77 10.39 -3.57
CA LYS A 89 20.31 10.05 -4.89
C LYS A 89 19.88 8.63 -5.27
N PRO A 90 19.60 8.37 -6.55
CA PRO A 90 19.48 7.00 -7.03
C PRO A 90 20.73 6.20 -6.69
N GLN A 91 20.55 5.01 -6.11
CA GLN A 91 21.66 4.17 -5.64
C GLN A 91 21.35 2.66 -5.68
N TYR A 92 20.15 2.27 -6.10
CA TYR A 92 19.73 0.88 -6.13
C TYR A 92 19.53 0.40 -7.57
N ASN A 93 20.06 -0.79 -7.87
CA ASN A 93 19.96 -1.43 -9.18
C ASN A 93 19.05 -2.67 -9.18
N SER A 94 18.62 -3.12 -8.01
CA SER A 94 17.79 -4.31 -7.83
C SER A 94 16.97 -4.21 -6.55
N LEU A 95 15.84 -4.92 -6.54
CA LEU A 95 14.91 -4.95 -5.41
C LEU A 95 14.11 -6.25 -5.46
N PHE A 96 14.06 -6.95 -4.34
CA PHE A 96 13.31 -8.20 -4.17
C PHE A 96 12.49 -8.09 -2.89
N ILE A 97 11.19 -8.32 -2.98
CA ILE A 97 10.25 -8.15 -1.87
C ILE A 97 9.44 -9.44 -1.72
N ASN A 98 9.45 -10.02 -0.52
CA ASN A 98 8.58 -11.13 -0.15
C ASN A 98 7.27 -10.57 0.43
N CYS A 99 6.31 -10.30 -0.46
CA CYS A 99 5.04 -9.66 -0.14
C CYS A 99 4.23 -10.49 0.87
N GLY A 100 3.96 -9.95 2.06
CA GLY A 100 3.27 -10.69 3.13
C GLY A 100 4.10 -11.73 3.87
N GLY A 101 5.40 -11.86 3.55
CA GLY A 101 6.28 -12.91 4.06
C GLY A 101 7.54 -12.38 4.77
N PRO A 102 8.30 -13.27 5.42
CA PRO A 102 9.56 -12.92 6.07
C PRO A 102 10.67 -12.58 5.07
N GLN A 103 11.71 -11.93 5.55
CA GLN A 103 12.97 -11.76 4.81
C GLN A 103 13.64 -13.13 4.63
N GLY A 104 14.27 -13.35 3.48
CA GLY A 104 14.94 -14.62 3.17
C GLY A 104 15.71 -14.58 1.85
N ASP A 105 16.54 -15.59 1.61
CA ASP A 105 17.31 -15.74 0.38
C ASP A 105 16.66 -16.81 -0.51
N TYR A 106 16.29 -16.42 -1.73
CA TYR A 106 15.58 -17.29 -2.67
C TYR A 106 16.15 -17.10 -4.07
N ASP A 107 16.39 -18.22 -4.77
CA ASP A 107 16.89 -18.22 -6.16
C ASP A 107 18.16 -17.35 -6.33
N GLY A 108 19.04 -17.34 -5.32
CA GLY A 108 20.29 -16.56 -5.31
C GLY A 108 20.13 -15.06 -5.03
N ASN A 109 18.94 -14.59 -4.66
CA ASN A 109 18.66 -13.18 -4.36
C ASN A 109 18.15 -12.99 -2.93
N HIS A 110 18.46 -11.84 -2.34
CA HIS A 110 18.01 -11.46 -1.01
C HIS A 110 16.67 -10.71 -1.06
N TYR A 111 15.62 -11.29 -0.49
CA TYR A 111 14.28 -10.70 -0.45
C TYR A 111 14.01 -10.01 0.88
N PHE A 112 13.59 -8.74 0.81
CA PHE A 112 13.10 -8.01 1.98
C PHE A 112 11.72 -8.53 2.41
N GLY A 113 11.52 -8.67 3.72
CA GLY A 113 10.23 -9.12 4.27
C GLY A 113 9.17 -8.01 4.38
N ASP A 114 7.92 -8.40 4.20
CA ASP A 114 6.72 -7.58 4.41
C ASP A 114 5.79 -8.24 5.45
N LEU A 115 6.17 -8.14 6.73
CA LEU A 115 5.48 -8.80 7.86
C LEU A 115 4.60 -7.88 8.71
N GLN A 116 4.29 -6.65 8.28
CA GLN A 116 3.41 -5.82 9.12
C GLN A 116 2.01 -6.45 9.23
N LYS A 117 1.26 -6.09 10.28
CA LYS A 117 -0.03 -6.68 10.64
C LYS A 117 -1.25 -5.72 10.60
N ASP A 118 -1.06 -4.40 10.57
CA ASP A 118 -2.15 -3.41 10.67
C ASP A 118 -2.40 -2.66 9.33
N HIS A 119 -3.55 -2.84 8.65
CA HIS A 119 -3.63 -2.56 7.19
C HIS A 119 -4.97 -2.15 6.58
N VAL A 120 -5.75 -1.28 7.21
CA VAL A 120 -6.90 -0.72 6.48
C VAL A 120 -6.47 0.41 5.55
N SER A 121 -5.76 1.41 6.07
CA SER A 121 -5.20 2.54 5.32
C SER A 121 -3.76 2.73 5.75
N ASN A 122 -2.81 2.23 4.96
CA ASN A 122 -1.43 2.15 5.41
C ASN A 122 -0.43 2.56 4.31
N PHE A 123 0.61 3.26 4.73
CA PHE A 123 1.82 3.49 3.97
C PHE A 123 3.04 3.17 4.82
N VAL A 124 3.93 2.38 4.25
CA VAL A 124 5.06 1.83 4.98
C VAL A 124 6.34 2.01 4.18
N LEU A 125 7.29 2.73 4.77
CA LEU A 125 8.64 2.87 4.26
C LEU A 125 9.55 1.79 4.87
N ARG A 126 10.42 1.20 4.06
CA ARG A 126 11.31 0.10 4.46
C ARG A 126 12.72 0.30 3.95
N ASN A 127 13.65 -0.33 4.65
CA ASN A 127 15.08 -0.36 4.38
C ASN A 127 15.64 1.02 3.98
N GLU A 128 15.57 1.98 4.91
CA GLU A 128 16.06 3.35 4.72
C GLU A 128 15.48 4.06 3.48
N GLY A 129 14.27 3.68 3.07
CA GLY A 129 13.61 4.25 1.90
C GLY A 129 14.08 3.66 0.58
N GLN A 130 14.64 2.45 0.55
CA GLN A 130 14.83 1.68 -0.69
C GLN A 130 13.50 1.23 -1.29
N TRP A 131 12.51 0.91 -0.46
CA TRP A 131 11.21 0.50 -0.94
C TRP A 131 10.09 0.90 0.01
N ALA A 132 8.88 0.88 -0.52
CA ALA A 132 7.68 1.16 0.25
C ALA A 132 6.50 0.32 -0.25
N TYR A 133 5.45 0.25 0.54
CA TYR A 133 4.14 -0.13 0.03
C TYR A 133 3.03 0.77 0.59
N SER A 134 1.93 0.82 -0.16
CA SER A 134 0.70 1.50 0.21
C SER A 134 -0.45 0.54 0.01
N SER A 135 -1.35 0.44 0.99
CA SER A 135 -2.50 -0.46 0.96
C SER A 135 -3.77 0.22 1.46
N THR A 136 -4.89 -0.11 0.83
CA THR A 136 -6.20 0.44 1.16
C THR A 136 -7.28 -0.64 1.13
N GLY A 137 -8.14 -0.63 2.14
CA GLY A 137 -9.46 -1.26 2.10
C GLY A 137 -9.77 -2.13 3.32
N VAL A 138 -11.03 -2.55 3.40
CA VAL A 138 -11.55 -3.40 4.47
C VAL A 138 -12.34 -4.57 3.90
N TYR A 139 -12.27 -5.72 4.55
CA TYR A 139 -13.15 -6.85 4.29
C TYR A 139 -14.47 -6.62 5.02
N MET A 140 -15.48 -6.10 4.31
CA MET A 140 -16.79 -5.79 4.90
C MET A 140 -17.37 -7.02 5.60
N GLY A 141 -17.79 -6.84 6.86
CA GLY A 141 -18.33 -7.92 7.71
C GLY A 141 -17.27 -8.73 8.47
N ASN A 142 -15.97 -8.50 8.25
CA ASN A 142 -14.90 -9.15 8.99
C ASN A 142 -13.92 -8.12 9.57
N VAL A 143 -14.18 -7.71 10.81
CA VAL A 143 -13.35 -6.73 11.54
C VAL A 143 -11.97 -7.27 11.95
N ASN A 144 -11.81 -8.60 11.98
CA ASN A 144 -10.58 -9.29 12.36
C ASN A 144 -9.90 -9.91 11.13
N ALA A 145 -10.19 -9.39 9.93
CA ALA A 145 -9.65 -9.95 8.71
C ALA A 145 -8.12 -9.82 8.68
N ASP A 146 -7.45 -10.90 8.31
CA ASP A 146 -6.03 -10.87 8.02
C ASP A 146 -5.78 -10.20 6.68
N TYR A 147 -4.72 -9.40 6.63
CA TYR A 147 -4.22 -8.78 5.41
C TYR A 147 -2.96 -9.48 4.89
N THR A 148 -2.59 -10.60 5.50
CA THR A 148 -1.63 -11.58 4.99
C THR A 148 -2.36 -12.88 4.74
N ALA A 149 -2.06 -13.52 3.64
CA ALA A 149 -2.38 -14.92 3.42
C ALA A 149 -1.19 -15.79 3.79
N SER A 150 -1.46 -16.96 4.35
CA SER A 150 -0.51 -18.06 4.45
C SER A 150 -1.10 -19.27 3.74
N ASN A 151 -0.25 -20.03 3.07
CA ASN A 151 -0.64 -21.27 2.40
C ASN A 151 -1.13 -22.28 3.47
N THR A 152 -2.44 -22.48 3.51
CA THR A 152 -3.12 -23.29 4.54
C THR A 152 -3.56 -24.66 4.02
N TYR A 153 -3.55 -24.87 2.70
CA TYR A 153 -4.19 -26.05 2.09
C TYR A 153 -3.23 -27.09 1.54
N SER A 154 -1.92 -27.01 1.81
CA SER A 154 -0.93 -27.88 1.15
C SER A 154 -1.19 -27.95 -0.35
N LEU A 155 -1.67 -26.85 -0.95
CA LEU A 155 -1.69 -26.68 -2.38
C LEU A 155 -0.25 -26.96 -2.78
N ASN A 156 -0.03 -28.00 -3.60
CA ASN A 156 1.29 -28.46 -4.00
C ASN A 156 1.95 -27.37 -4.85
N ILE A 157 2.41 -26.32 -4.19
CA ILE A 157 3.14 -25.24 -4.81
C ILE A 157 4.58 -25.72 -4.88
N ASN A 158 4.92 -26.31 -6.02
CA ASN A 158 6.31 -26.55 -6.36
C ASN A 158 6.97 -25.21 -6.64
N GLY A 159 7.89 -24.78 -5.78
CA GLY A 159 8.61 -23.53 -5.96
C GLY A 159 9.30 -23.05 -4.69
N SER A 160 9.87 -21.86 -4.78
CA SER A 160 10.55 -21.18 -3.67
C SER A 160 9.59 -20.82 -2.55
N GLU A 161 10.09 -20.73 -1.32
CA GLU A 161 9.25 -20.53 -0.13
C GLU A 161 8.49 -19.19 -0.12
N TYR A 162 8.88 -18.22 -0.96
CA TYR A 162 8.15 -16.96 -1.12
C TYR A 162 6.71 -17.13 -1.66
N TYR A 163 6.34 -18.31 -2.18
CA TYR A 163 4.93 -18.60 -2.53
C TYR A 163 4.06 -18.99 -1.33
N ASN A 164 4.63 -19.20 -0.14
CA ASN A 164 3.87 -19.61 1.04
C ASN A 164 3.05 -18.48 1.66
N THR A 165 3.33 -17.23 1.29
CA THR A 165 2.68 -16.06 1.87
C THR A 165 2.34 -15.04 0.80
N ALA A 166 1.30 -14.24 1.03
CA ALA A 166 0.96 -13.12 0.16
C ALA A 166 0.41 -11.94 0.94
N ARG A 167 0.73 -10.71 0.52
CA ARG A 167 0.07 -9.50 0.99
C ARG A 167 -1.32 -9.39 0.35
N LEU A 168 -2.32 -9.13 1.18
CA LEU A 168 -3.69 -8.90 0.75
C LEU A 168 -4.08 -7.44 0.95
N SER A 169 -4.84 -6.91 0.00
CA SER A 169 -5.54 -5.64 0.17
C SER A 169 -6.82 -5.66 -0.68
N PRO A 170 -8.00 -5.40 -0.11
CA PRO A 170 -9.26 -5.60 -0.83
C PRO A 170 -9.60 -4.47 -1.82
N MET A 171 -8.92 -3.31 -1.78
CA MET A 171 -9.17 -2.23 -2.74
C MET A 171 -7.95 -1.82 -3.56
N SER A 172 -6.79 -1.59 -2.92
CA SER A 172 -5.59 -1.14 -3.64
C SER A 172 -4.33 -1.57 -2.91
N LEU A 173 -3.37 -2.12 -3.65
CA LEU A 173 -2.03 -2.44 -3.15
C LEU A 173 -1.00 -1.94 -4.15
N LYS A 174 -0.03 -1.15 -3.67
CA LYS A 174 1.04 -0.61 -4.50
C LYS A 174 2.38 -0.79 -3.80
N TYR A 175 3.33 -1.41 -4.48
CA TYR A 175 4.73 -1.48 -4.05
C TYR A 175 5.57 -0.47 -4.83
N TYR A 176 6.58 0.07 -4.17
CA TYR A 176 7.50 1.06 -4.71
C TYR A 176 8.93 0.60 -4.56
N GLY A 177 9.66 0.57 -5.67
CA GLY A 177 11.12 0.71 -5.63
C GLY A 177 11.48 2.18 -5.63
N LEU A 178 12.15 2.63 -4.57
CA LEU A 178 12.51 4.02 -4.36
C LEU A 178 14.01 4.19 -4.59
N CYS A 179 14.41 5.33 -5.17
CA CYS A 179 15.82 5.63 -5.47
C CYS A 179 16.51 4.56 -6.35
N MET A 180 15.74 3.95 -7.23
CA MET A 180 16.24 3.07 -8.29
C MET A 180 16.97 3.90 -9.34
N GLU A 181 18.11 3.42 -9.83
CA GLU A 181 18.87 4.06 -10.91
C GLU A 181 18.02 4.17 -12.21
N LYS A 182 18.37 5.11 -13.08
CA LYS A 182 17.70 5.21 -14.38
C LYS A 182 18.21 4.07 -15.27
N GLY A 183 17.32 3.19 -15.70
CA GLY A 183 17.71 2.08 -16.57
C GLY A 183 16.53 1.20 -16.96
N ASN A 184 16.86 0.13 -17.67
CA ASN A 184 15.90 -0.92 -18.02
C ASN A 184 15.88 -1.95 -16.91
N TYR A 185 14.69 -2.29 -16.43
CA TYR A 185 14.50 -3.27 -15.35
C TYR A 185 13.76 -4.49 -15.87
N LYS A 186 14.21 -5.67 -15.45
CA LYS A 186 13.43 -6.90 -15.56
C LYS A 186 12.52 -7.00 -14.32
N VAL A 187 11.22 -6.88 -14.52
CA VAL A 187 10.23 -7.01 -13.45
C VAL A 187 9.65 -8.42 -13.49
N ASN A 188 9.86 -9.19 -12.42
CA ASN A 188 9.24 -10.51 -12.23
C ASN A 188 8.19 -10.38 -11.12
N LEU A 189 6.95 -10.80 -11.41
CA LEU A 189 5.86 -10.84 -10.44
C LEU A 189 5.47 -12.30 -10.21
N HIS A 190 5.43 -12.70 -8.95
CA HIS A 190 5.14 -14.06 -8.52
C HIS A 190 3.71 -14.11 -7.96
N PHE A 191 2.84 -14.87 -8.62
CA PHE A 191 1.45 -15.04 -8.19
C PHE A 191 1.15 -16.52 -7.93
N ALA A 192 0.46 -16.80 -6.84
CA ALA A 192 -0.12 -18.10 -6.51
C ALA A 192 -1.47 -17.89 -5.83
N GLU A 193 -2.44 -18.74 -6.14
CA GLU A 193 -3.67 -18.84 -5.34
C GLU A 193 -3.39 -19.78 -4.18
N ILE A 194 -3.53 -19.27 -2.95
CA ILE A 194 -3.16 -19.98 -1.71
C ILE A 194 -4.26 -19.98 -0.65
N MET A 195 -5.43 -19.41 -0.96
CA MET A 195 -6.57 -19.25 -0.05
C MET A 195 -7.82 -19.98 -0.54
N PHE A 196 -8.02 -20.07 -1.85
CA PHE A 196 -9.16 -20.76 -2.46
C PHE A 196 -8.72 -22.08 -3.08
N SER A 197 -9.44 -23.15 -2.77
CA SER A 197 -9.23 -24.47 -3.37
C SER A 197 -10.06 -24.61 -4.64
N ASP A 198 -9.53 -25.33 -5.62
CA ASP A 198 -10.27 -25.79 -6.80
C ASP A 198 -10.82 -27.21 -6.63
N ASP A 199 -10.77 -27.72 -5.39
CA ASP A 199 -11.12 -29.09 -5.07
C ASP A 199 -12.64 -29.32 -5.11
N LYS A 200 -13.02 -30.58 -5.29
CA LYS A 200 -14.44 -30.99 -5.40
C LYS A 200 -15.21 -30.88 -4.08
N SER A 201 -14.55 -30.47 -2.99
CA SER A 201 -15.21 -30.29 -1.69
C SER A 201 -16.01 -28.98 -1.61
N PHE A 202 -15.78 -28.04 -2.54
CA PHE A 202 -16.42 -26.72 -2.59
C PHE A 202 -16.29 -25.92 -1.28
N SER A 203 -15.31 -26.26 -0.44
CA SER A 203 -15.15 -25.67 0.90
C SER A 203 -14.65 -24.22 0.87
N SER A 204 -14.02 -23.79 -0.23
CA SER A 204 -13.49 -22.44 -0.41
C SER A 204 -13.76 -21.90 -1.83
N LEU A 205 -15.04 -21.65 -2.14
CA LEU A 205 -15.48 -21.07 -3.42
C LEU A 205 -15.19 -19.56 -3.46
N GLY A 206 -14.04 -19.17 -4.01
CA GLY A 206 -13.69 -17.78 -4.21
C GLY A 206 -12.95 -17.54 -5.52
N ARG A 207 -13.14 -16.36 -6.09
CA ARG A 207 -12.39 -15.89 -7.26
C ARG A 207 -11.80 -14.52 -6.95
N ARG A 208 -10.53 -14.34 -7.26
CA ARG A 208 -9.86 -13.03 -7.22
C ARG A 208 -9.61 -12.56 -8.64
N ILE A 209 -9.96 -11.30 -8.91
CA ILE A 209 -9.69 -10.63 -10.19
C ILE A 209 -9.08 -9.29 -9.82
N PHE A 210 -7.94 -8.98 -10.42
CA PHE A 210 -7.24 -7.72 -10.21
C PHE A 210 -6.46 -7.36 -11.46
N ASP A 211 -6.24 -6.07 -11.65
CA ASP A 211 -5.39 -5.54 -12.70
C ASP A 211 -4.01 -5.25 -12.15
N VAL A 212 -2.98 -5.47 -12.97
CA VAL A 212 -1.59 -5.16 -12.64
C VAL A 212 -1.12 -4.02 -13.52
N SER A 213 -0.58 -2.98 -12.89
CA SER A 213 0.05 -1.85 -13.58
C SER A 213 1.47 -1.66 -13.07
N ILE A 214 2.42 -1.47 -13.99
CA ILE A 214 3.82 -1.16 -13.71
C ILE A 214 4.12 0.20 -14.34
N GLN A 215 4.82 1.07 -13.63
CA GLN A 215 5.14 2.46 -14.05
C GLN A 215 6.65 2.67 -14.11
#